data_AF-A0A257QJY6-F1
#
_entry.id   AF-A0A257QJY6-F1
#
_cell.length_a   1.000
_cell.length_b   1.000
_cell.length_c   1.000
_cell.angle_alpha   90.00
_cell.angle_beta   90.00
_cell.angle_gamma   90.00
#
_symmetry.space_group_name_H-M   'P 1'
#
loop_
_entity.id
_entity.type
_entity.pdbx_description
1 polymer ?
#
loop_
_entity_poly.entity_id
_entity_poly.type
_entity_poly.pdbx_seq_one_letter_code
_entity_poly.pdbx_strand_id
1 'polypeptide(L)' 'MAFIYSKTVDFHETDLAGLVHFTHYLRWMELAEHAFLQSIGVPPLEHTGNTLRGWPRREVACAYLAP' A
#
# COMPACT_ATOMS: atom_id res chain seq x y z
N MET A 1 -5.89 -15.37 -11.42
CA MET A 1 -6.91 -14.35 -11.07
C MET A 1 -6.17 -13.24 -10.32
N ALA A 2 -6.41 -11.97 -10.65
CA ALA A 2 -5.76 -10.84 -9.98
C ALA A 2 -6.52 -10.46 -8.69
N PHE A 3 -5.80 -10.03 -7.65
CA PHE A 3 -6.41 -9.41 -6.46
C PHE A 3 -6.69 -7.93 -6.74
N ILE A 4 -7.87 -7.45 -6.39
CA ILE A 4 -8.28 -6.05 -6.61
C ILE A 4 -8.53 -5.40 -5.24
N TYR A 5 -7.82 -4.30 -4.99
CA TYR A 5 -8.04 -3.43 -3.83
C TYR A 5 -8.73 -2.14 -4.28
N SER A 6 -9.89 -1.84 -3.70
CA SER A 6 -10.67 -0.64 -3.99
C SER A 6 -10.57 0.35 -2.84
N LYS A 7 -10.28 1.61 -3.16
CA LYS A 7 -10.27 2.73 -2.20
C LYS A 7 -10.86 3.97 -2.84
N THR A 8 -11.62 4.72 -2.06
CA THR A 8 -12.03 6.10 -2.39
C THR A 8 -10.93 7.06 -1.95
N VAL A 9 -10.61 8.04 -2.79
CA VAL A 9 -9.66 9.11 -2.45
C VAL A 9 -10.25 10.00 -1.38
N ASP A 10 -9.53 10.18 -0.28
CA ASP A 10 -9.92 11.10 0.79
C ASP A 10 -9.38 12.51 0.50
N PHE A 11 -10.10 13.54 0.96
CA PHE A 11 -9.74 14.94 0.67
C PHE A 11 -8.30 15.30 1.11
N HIS A 12 -7.85 14.80 2.25
CA HIS A 12 -6.50 15.06 2.77
C HIS A 12 -5.37 14.44 1.92
N GLU A 13 -5.70 13.54 1.00
CA GLU A 13 -4.76 12.91 0.07
C GLU A 13 -4.54 13.76 -1.19
N THR A 14 -5.31 14.85 -1.32
CA THR A 14 -5.21 15.79 -2.44
C THR A 14 -4.31 16.97 -2.10
N ASP A 15 -3.69 17.55 -3.13
CA ASP A 15 -2.87 18.75 -3.02
C ASP A 15 -3.59 20.02 -3.53
N LEU A 16 -2.88 21.14 -3.55
CA LEU A 16 -3.43 22.43 -4.01
C LEU A 16 -3.86 22.42 -5.49
N ALA A 17 -3.35 21.48 -6.30
CA ALA A 17 -3.76 21.33 -7.70
C ALA A 17 -5.09 20.57 -7.83
N GLY A 18 -5.67 20.07 -6.72
CA GLY A 18 -6.89 19.27 -6.73
C GLY A 18 -6.66 17.84 -7.24
N LEU A 19 -5.40 17.41 -7.26
CA LEU A 19 -4.99 16.07 -7.65
C LEU A 19 -4.54 15.28 -6.42
N VAL A 20 -4.48 13.96 -6.55
CA VAL A 20 -3.88 13.11 -5.52
C VAL A 20 -2.39 13.47 -5.43
N HIS A 21 -1.92 13.80 -4.24
CA HIS A 21 -0.49 14.01 -4.01
C HIS A 21 0.26 12.70 -4.24
N PHE A 22 1.26 12.70 -5.12
CA PHE A 22 1.92 11.49 -5.65
C PHE A 22 2.41 10.50 -4.57
N THR A 23 2.78 11.00 -3.37
CA THR A 23 3.23 10.15 -2.26
C THR A 23 2.15 9.18 -1.75
N HIS A 24 0.86 9.52 -1.89
CA HIS A 24 -0.24 8.68 -1.43
C HIS A 24 -0.34 7.36 -2.21
N TYR A 25 0.07 7.34 -3.49
CA TYR A 25 0.05 6.11 -4.28
C TYR A 25 0.91 5.01 -3.66
N LEU A 26 2.08 5.34 -3.08
CA LEU A 26 2.93 4.36 -2.41
C LEU A 26 2.25 3.77 -1.17
N ARG A 27 1.51 4.61 -0.43
CA ARG A 27 0.73 4.17 0.73
C ARG A 27 -0.43 3.27 0.31
N TRP A 28 -1.08 3.56 -0.81
CA TRP A 28 -2.16 2.72 -1.34
C TRP A 28 -1.66 1.37 -1.85
N MET A 29 -0.48 1.33 -2.48
CA MET A 29 0.16 0.07 -2.86
C MET A 29 0.46 -0.81 -1.64
N GLU A 30 0.93 -0.21 -0.55
CA GLU A 30 1.15 -0.94 0.71
C GLU A 30 -0.16 -1.45 1.33
N LEU A 31 -1.22 -0.63 1.33
CA LEU A 31 -2.55 -1.07 1.80
C LEU A 31 -3.10 -2.23 0.95
N ALA A 32 -2.93 -2.16 -0.37
CA ALA A 32 -3.34 -3.22 -1.28
C ALA A 32 -2.57 -4.52 -1.03
N GLU A 33 -1.25 -4.43 -0.80
CA GLU A 33 -0.42 -5.58 -0.45
C GLU A 33 -0.85 -6.19 0.90
N HIS A 34 -1.07 -5.38 1.93
CA HIS A 34 -1.57 -5.86 3.22
C HIS A 34 -2.92 -6.55 3.10
N ALA A 35 -3.86 -5.96 2.34
CA ALA A 35 -5.16 -6.57 2.09
C ALA A 35 -5.04 -7.90 1.34
N PHE A 36 -4.12 -7.99 0.38
CA PHE A 36 -3.82 -9.23 -0.33
C PHE A 36 -3.25 -10.30 0.61
N LEU A 37 -2.21 -9.96 1.39
CA LEU A 37 -1.59 -10.88 2.35
C LEU A 37 -2.62 -11.42 3.35
N GLN A 38 -3.48 -10.54 3.87
CA GLN A 38 -4.58 -10.93 4.75
C GLN A 38 -5.56 -11.89 4.05
N SER A 39 -5.88 -11.64 2.78
CA SER A 39 -6.80 -12.50 2.00
C SER A 39 -6.30 -13.94 1.81
N ILE A 40 -4.99 -14.16 1.88
CA ILE A 40 -4.35 -15.48 1.78
C ILE A 40 -3.85 -16.01 3.13
N GLY A 41 -4.19 -15.35 4.24
CA GLY A 41 -3.84 -15.80 5.59
C GLY A 41 -2.37 -15.59 5.97
N VAL A 42 -1.64 -14.72 5.26
CA VAL A 42 -0.26 -14.35 5.59
C VAL A 42 -0.25 -13.07 6.42
N PRO A 43 0.25 -13.08 7.67
CA PRO A 43 0.35 -11.87 8.46
C PRO A 43 1.46 -10.95 7.90
N PRO A 44 1.22 -9.63 7.76
CA PRO A 44 2.26 -8.67 7.36
C PRO A 44 3.42 -8.57 8.37
N LEU A 45 3.12 -8.85 9.63
CA LEU A 45 4.07 -8.84 10.73
C LEU A 45 3.80 -10.05 11.61
N GLU A 46 4.82 -10.86 11.83
CA GLU A 46 4.78 -12.04 12.68
C GLU A 46 5.83 -11.90 13.79
N HIS A 47 5.42 -12.22 15.01
CA HIS A 47 6.29 -12.21 16.18
C HIS A 47 6.44 -13.64 16.70
N THR A 48 7.66 -14.16 16.70
CA THR A 48 7.96 -15.52 17.18
C THR A 48 9.08 -15.44 18.21
N GLY A 49 8.74 -15.59 19.49
CA GLY A 49 9.71 -15.46 20.58
C GLY A 49 10.29 -14.06 20.65
N ASN A 50 11.59 -13.89 20.37
CA ASN A 50 12.28 -12.59 20.28
C ASN A 50 12.54 -12.13 18.83
N THR A 51 11.97 -12.83 17.84
CA THR A 51 12.18 -12.55 16.42
C THR A 51 10.96 -11.87 15.83
N LEU A 52 11.20 -10.74 15.16
CA LEU A 52 10.22 -10.02 14.37
C LEU A 52 10.44 -10.34 12.90
N ARG A 53 9.43 -10.90 12.24
CA ARG A 53 9.43 -11.18 10.80
C ARG A 53 8.39 -10.31 10.13
N GLY A 54 8.77 -9.65 9.05
CA GLY A 54 7.85 -8.83 8.26
C GLY A 54 8.39 -8.63 6.85
N TRP A 55 7.74 -7.73 6.12
CA TRP A 55 8.02 -7.47 4.71
C TRP A 55 8.57 -6.05 4.52
N PRO A 56 9.80 -5.73 4.96
CA PRO A 56 10.37 -4.41 4.78
C PRO A 56 10.58 -4.11 3.30
N ARG A 57 10.07 -2.98 2.83
CA ARG A 57 10.23 -2.56 1.44
C ARG A 57 11.62 -1.96 1.24
N ARG A 58 12.44 -2.61 0.42
CA ARG A 58 13.80 -2.16 0.09
C ARG A 58 13.83 -1.11 -1.01
N GLU A 59 12.98 -1.26 -2.01
CA GLU A 59 12.94 -0.42 -3.21
C GLU A 59 11.50 -0.30 -3.71
N VAL A 60 11.18 0.81 -4.37
CA VAL A 60 9.91 1.02 -5.06
C VAL A 60 10.11 1.89 -6.29
N ALA A 61 9.36 1.59 -7.36
CA ALA A 61 9.29 2.40 -8.57
C ALA A 61 7.83 2.60 -8.93
N CYS A 62 7.46 3.85 -9.21
CA CYS A 62 6.11 4.23 -9.62
C CYS A 62 6.20 5.28 -10.72
N ALA A 63 5.53 5.04 -11.85
CA ALA A 63 5.40 5.99 -12.94
C ALA A 63 3.97 6.53 -12.96
N TYR A 64 3.83 7.85 -12.85
CA TYR A 64 2.54 8.53 -12.85
C TYR A 64 2.20 8.95 -14.28
N LEU A 65 1.27 8.23 -14.91
CA LEU A 65 0.95 8.42 -16.33
C LEU A 65 -0.15 9.48 -16.56
N ALA A 66 -1.08 9.57 -15.61
CA ALA A 66 -2.19 10.50 -15.63
C ALA A 66 -2.58 10.86 -14.18
N PRO A 67 -3.17 12.05 -13.96
CA PRO A 67 -3.77 12.41 -12.69
C PRO A 67 -5.01 11.56 -12.34
#